data_AF-D4L9Y1-F1
#
_entry.id   AF-D4L9Y1-F1
#
_cell.length_a   1.000
_cell.length_b   1.000
_cell.length_c   1.000
_cell.angle_alpha   90.00
_cell.angle_beta   90.00
_cell.angle_gamma   90.00
#
_symmetry.space_group_name_H-M   'P 1'
#
loop_
_entity.id
_entity.type
_entity.pdbx_description
1 polymer ?
#
loop_
_entity_poly.entity_id
_entity_poly.type
_entity_poly.pdbx_seq_one_letter_code
_entity_poly.pdbx_strand_id
1 'polypeptide(L)' 'MNTQRDINLTFISSKGFDVFTVDGLNKALHWLQTADADNLMYGEPSGDEFDIMVGEMRRPMLIASVEQAIAQL' A
#
# COMPACT_ATOMS: atom_id res chain seq x y z
N MET A 1 13.82 12.95 2.38
CA MET A 1 12.84 11.90 2.74
C MET A 1 11.47 12.43 2.38
N ASN A 2 10.78 11.74 1.48
CA ASN A 2 9.39 12.08 1.19
C ASN A 2 8.56 11.33 2.23
N THR A 3 8.31 11.96 3.39
CA THR A 3 7.85 11.28 4.61
C THR A 3 6.59 10.46 4.36
N GLN A 4 5.69 10.95 3.50
CA GLN A 4 4.48 10.23 3.13
C GLN A 4 4.77 8.94 2.35
N ARG A 5 5.70 8.99 1.38
CA ARG A 5 6.13 7.81 0.63
C ARG A 5 6.73 6.77 1.58
N ASP A 6 7.62 7.19 2.46
CA ASP A 6 8.33 6.28 3.36
C ASP A 6 7.36 5.63 4.39
N ILE A 7 6.36 6.39 4.87
CA ILE A 7 5.26 5.85 5.70
C ILE A 7 4.43 4.83 4.92
N ASN A 8 4.08 5.14 3.67
CA ASN A 8 3.31 4.25 2.82
C ASN A 8 4.08 2.96 2.50
N LEU A 9 5.38 3.05 2.20
CA LEU A 9 6.21 1.86 1.98
C LEU A 9 6.39 1.02 3.26
N THR A 10 6.40 1.65 4.44
CA THR A 10 6.39 0.93 5.72
C THR A 10 5.10 0.14 5.90
N PHE A 11 3.96 0.73 5.55
CA PHE A 11 2.66 0.03 5.51
C PHE A 11 2.67 -1.13 4.52
N ILE A 12 3.19 -0.93 3.30
CA ILE A 12 3.27 -2.01 2.31
C ILE A 12 4.19 -3.15 2.78
N SER A 13 5.30 -2.82 3.43
CA SER A 13 6.18 -3.82 4.03
C SER A 13 5.49 -4.59 5.16
N SER A 14 4.66 -3.93 5.99
CA SER A 14 3.91 -4.62 7.05
C SER A 14 2.85 -5.59 6.52
N LYS A 15 2.43 -5.44 5.26
CA LYS A 15 1.58 -6.40 4.54
C LYS A 15 2.36 -7.56 3.91
N GLY A 16 3.68 -7.63 4.13
CA GLY A 16 4.54 -8.75 3.73
C GLY A 16 5.19 -8.61 2.36
N PHE A 17 5.12 -7.43 1.73
CA PHE A 17 5.82 -7.18 0.46
C PHE A 17 7.24 -6.67 0.69
N ASP A 18 8.17 -7.11 -0.15
CA ASP A 18 9.53 -6.58 -0.18
C ASP A 18 9.55 -5.26 -0.97
N VAL A 19 9.78 -4.15 -0.26
CA VAL A 19 9.77 -2.80 -0.85
C VAL A 19 11.14 -2.35 -1.37
N PHE A 20 12.16 -3.20 -1.29
CA PHE A 20 13.52 -2.90 -1.75
C PHE A 20 13.86 -3.56 -3.08
N THR A 21 12.94 -4.36 -3.65
CA THR A 21 13.12 -5.01 -4.94
C THR A 21 12.01 -4.64 -5.91
N VAL A 22 12.36 -4.56 -7.20
CA VAL A 22 11.39 -4.26 -8.27
C VAL A 22 10.29 -5.33 -8.34
N ASP A 23 10.63 -6.61 -8.11
CA ASP A 23 9.66 -7.71 -8.08
C ASP A 23 8.67 -7.56 -6.91
N GLY A 24 9.16 -7.28 -5.69
CA GLY A 24 8.30 -7.09 -4.53
C GLY A 24 7.40 -5.86 -4.65
N LEU A 25 7.90 -4.75 -5.21
CA LEU A 25 7.11 -3.56 -5.47
C LEU A 25 6.03 -3.79 -6.55
N ASN A 26 6.33 -4.53 -7.62
CA ASN A 26 5.32 -4.87 -8.62
C ASN A 26 4.22 -5.79 -8.06
N LYS A 27 4.58 -6.74 -7.19
CA LYS A 27 3.59 -7.57 -6.47
C LYS A 27 2.70 -6.72 -5.55
N ALA A 28 3.29 -5.77 -4.82
CA ALA A 28 2.55 -4.82 -4.00
C ALA A 28 1.61 -3.95 -4.85
N LEU A 29 2.07 -3.45 -6.00
CA LEU A 29 1.27 -2.65 -6.91
C LEU A 29 0.05 -3.43 -7.43
N HIS A 30 0.25 -4.67 -7.86
CA HIS A 30 -0.85 -5.54 -8.29
C HIS A 30 -1.85 -5.78 -7.16
N TRP A 31 -1.36 -6.09 -5.96
CA TRP A 31 -2.21 -6.27 -4.79
C TRP A 31 -3.02 -5.00 -4.46
N LEU A 32 -2.40 -3.82 -4.51
CA LEU A 32 -3.09 -2.54 -4.27
C LEU A 32 -4.21 -2.24 -5.28
N GLN A 33 -4.20 -2.85 -6.46
CA GLN A 33 -5.25 -2.68 -7.47
C GLN A 33 -6.44 -3.61 -7.24
N THR A 34 -6.25 -4.73 -6.55
CA THR A 34 -7.26 -5.80 -6.43
C THR A 34 -7.69 -6.12 -5.00
N ALA A 35 -6.91 -5.73 -3.99
CA ALA A 35 -7.21 -6.01 -2.60
C ALA A 35 -8.46 -5.28 -2.13
N ASP A 36 -9.26 -5.94 -1.27
CA ASP A 36 -10.38 -5.29 -0.59
C ASP A 36 -9.90 -4.07 0.20
N ALA A 37 -10.69 -3.00 0.18
CA ALA A 37 -10.32 -1.73 0.79
C ALA A 37 -9.95 -1.85 2.27
N ASP A 38 -10.64 -2.72 2.99
CA ASP A 38 -10.42 -3.00 4.42
C ASP A 38 -8.98 -3.51 4.68
N ASN A 39 -8.42 -4.28 3.74
CA ASN A 39 -7.04 -4.73 3.82
C ASN A 39 -6.01 -3.60 3.67
N LEU A 40 -6.44 -2.41 3.25
CA LEU A 40 -5.59 -1.23 3.14
C LEU A 40 -5.43 -0.50 4.48
N MET A 41 -5.96 -1.06 5.57
CA MET A 41 -5.80 -0.56 6.94
C MET A 41 -4.74 -1.35 7.72
N TYR A 42 -4.23 -0.76 8.80
CA TYR A 42 -3.36 -1.49 9.74
C TYR A 42 -4.22 -2.44 10.57
N GLY A 43 -3.70 -3.64 10.82
CA GLY A 43 -4.44 -4.70 11.50
C GLY A 43 -5.18 -5.62 10.52
N GLU A 44 -6.02 -6.47 11.11
CA GLU A 44 -6.90 -7.38 10.39
C GLU A 44 -8.14 -6.64 9.87
N PRO A 45 -8.69 -7.05 8.71
CA PRO A 45 -9.96 -6.54 8.19
C PRO A 45 -11.07 -6.61 9.25
N SER A 46 -11.72 -5.49 9.52
CA SER A 46 -12.78 -5.38 10.53
C SER A 46 -14.18 -5.63 9.96
N GLY A 47 -14.35 -5.44 8.64
CA GLY A 47 -15.63 -5.35 7.95
C GLY A 47 -16.38 -4.04 8.23
N ASP A 48 -15.76 -3.07 8.92
CA ASP A 48 -16.38 -1.80 9.25
C ASP A 48 -16.45 -0.90 8.00
N GLU A 49 -17.63 -0.31 7.75
CA GLU A 49 -17.86 0.54 6.58
C GLU A 49 -16.93 1.76 6.54
N PHE A 50 -16.56 2.31 7.72
CA PHE A 50 -15.64 3.42 7.81
C PHE A 50 -14.22 3.00 7.42
N ASP A 51 -13.75 1.84 7.88
CA ASP A 51 -12.43 1.31 7.54
C ASP A 51 -12.32 1.02 6.03
N ILE A 52 -13.38 0.44 5.44
CA ILE A 52 -13.49 0.23 3.99
C ILE A 52 -13.39 1.56 3.23
N MET A 53 -14.16 2.57 3.66
CA MET A 53 -14.13 3.90 3.03
C MET A 53 -12.75 4.55 3.12
N VAL A 54 -12.11 4.49 4.29
CA VAL A 54 -10.75 5.02 4.50
C VAL A 54 -9.73 4.25 3.65
N GLY A 55 -9.87 2.93 3.56
CA GLY A 55 -9.07 2.08 2.70
C GLY A 55 -9.11 2.53 1.23
N GLU A 56 -10.31 2.76 0.69
CA GLU A 56 -10.47 3.25 -0.69
C GLU A 56 -9.84 4.64 -0.88
N MET A 57 -10.01 5.55 0.09
CA MET A 57 -9.38 6.88 0.01
C MET A 57 -7.84 6.81 0.06
N ARG A 58 -7.27 5.81 0.74
CA ARG A 58 -5.81 5.62 0.85
C ARG A 58 -5.19 4.97 -0.38
N ARG A 59 -5.93 4.10 -1.07
CA ARG A 59 -5.48 3.36 -2.26
C ARG A 59 -4.66 4.20 -3.26
N PRO A 60 -5.12 5.37 -3.76
CA PRO A 60 -4.36 6.14 -4.74
C PRO A 60 -3.02 6.63 -4.21
N MET A 61 -2.94 7.02 -2.93
CA MET A 61 -1.68 7.47 -2.32
C MET A 61 -0.68 6.33 -2.14
N LEU A 62 -1.17 5.14 -1.80
CA LEU A 62 -0.34 3.94 -1.69
C LEU A 62 0.22 3.55 -3.05
N ILE A 63 -0.61 3.52 -4.09
CA ILE A 63 -0.21 3.24 -5.48
C ILE A 63 0.88 4.23 -5.93
N ALA A 64 0.62 5.53 -5.79
CA ALA A 64 1.58 6.56 -6.21
C ALA A 64 2.95 6.44 -5.49
N SER A 65 2.93 6.00 -4.22
CA SER A 65 4.17 5.79 -3.45
C SER A 65 4.96 4.58 -3.94
N VAL A 66 4.27 3.49 -4.32
CA VAL A 66 4.90 2.30 -4.90
C VAL A 66 5.43 2.59 -6.30
N GLU A 67 4.66 3.26 -7.16
CA GLU A 67 5.10 3.69 -8.49
C GLU A 67 6.33 4.61 -8.41
N GLN A 68 6.33 5.55 -7.47
CA GLN A 68 7.49 6.41 -7.22
C GLN A 68 8.71 5.60 -6.75
N ALA A 69 8.53 4.56 -5.93
CA ALA A 69 9.61 3.70 -5.48
C ALA A 69 10.20 2.88 -6.63
N ILE A 70 9.35 2.32 -7.49
CA ILE A 70 9.78 1.59 -8.71
C ILE A 70 10.62 2.49 -9.61
N ALA A 71 10.19 3.74 -9.82
CA ALA A 71 10.91 4.69 -10.68
C ALA A 71 12.27 5.15 -10.12
N GLN A 72 12.60 4.84 -8.87
CA GLN A 72 13.82 5.27 -8.18
C GLN A 72 14.80 4.12 -7.88
N LEU A 73 14.47 2.89 -8.25
CA LEU A 73 15.36 1.72 -8.18
C LEU A 73 16.12 1.54 -9.51
#